data_AF-A0A1I8HZP5-F1
#
_entry.id   AF-A0A1I8HZP5-F1
#
_cell.length_a   1.000
_cell.length_b   1.000
_cell.length_c   1.000
_cell.angle_alpha   90.00
_cell.angle_beta   90.00
_cell.angle_gamma   90.00
#
_symmetry.space_group_name_H-M   'P 1'
#
loop_
_entity.id
_entity.type
_entity.pdbx_description
1 polymer ?
#
loop_
_entity_poly.entity_id
_entity_poly.type
_entity_poly.pdbx_seq_one_letter_code
_entity_poly.pdbx_strand_id
1 'polypeptide(L)'
;GGIYTVIRTKAGVSVDELKDHYVLLGPYNEHCCRTELEYGEPSNEALQRTVQAMRSAGCKVVTGRWLIEGYPNVVLFDVGTSAHRLDEFKHELWEKVCAHRHTLSPRTHASRRTSNDAIIFGALVAWFLGEFRSQLANLGDDPASVPITAHFHEWLTGVGLILARCRRLPVSTVFTTHATLLGRYLCAGHVDFYNNLDKFNIDKEAGDRNIYHRYCIERAAVHCSHVFTTVSEITGLESQFLLKRVPDVITPNGLNVVKFAALHEFQNRHAMAKEKINRFIQGHFHGHYDFDMDKVLYFFIAGRYEYSNKGADVFIEALSRLNFYLKEINSAVTVVAFLIFPARTASFNVESFRGQAIVKGMRDTCKQIEQDIGNRMFELCL
;
A
#
# COMPACT_ATOMS: atom_id res chain seq x y z
N GLY A 1 -2.21 3.08 -2.49
CA GLY A 1 -1.14 2.06 -2.67
C GLY A 1 -1.19 1.05 -1.54
N GLY A 2 -0.20 0.17 -1.38
CA GLY A 2 -0.22 -0.88 -0.34
C GLY A 2 -0.37 -0.38 1.11
N ILE A 3 0.13 0.82 1.39
CA ILE A 3 0.01 1.46 2.71
C ILE A 3 -1.45 1.70 3.09
N TYR A 4 -2.34 2.01 2.13
CA TYR A 4 -3.77 2.15 2.40
C TYR A 4 -4.33 0.86 3.02
N THR A 5 -3.96 -0.31 2.48
CA THR A 5 -4.36 -1.60 3.03
C THR A 5 -3.84 -1.79 4.45
N VAL A 6 -2.56 -1.45 4.70
CA VAL A 6 -1.95 -1.56 6.04
C VAL A 6 -2.69 -0.70 7.06
N ILE A 7 -2.94 0.58 6.76
CA ILE A 7 -3.66 1.46 7.69
C ILE A 7 -5.10 0.99 7.88
N ARG A 8 -5.77 0.55 6.80
CA ARG A 8 -7.15 0.04 6.85
C ARG A 8 -7.29 -1.21 7.71
N THR A 9 -6.43 -2.21 7.54
CA THR A 9 -6.51 -3.46 8.33
C THR A 9 -6.11 -3.23 9.78
N LYS A 10 -5.12 -2.37 10.03
CA LYS A 10 -4.65 -2.02 11.38
C LYS A 10 -5.67 -1.18 12.17
N ALA A 11 -6.58 -0.46 11.49
CA ALA A 11 -7.49 0.49 12.12
C ALA A 11 -8.36 -0.14 13.20
N GLY A 12 -8.97 -1.32 12.95
CA GLY A 12 -9.81 -2.04 13.90
C GLY A 12 -9.13 -2.23 15.26
N VAL A 13 -7.99 -2.94 15.27
CA VAL A 13 -7.22 -3.20 16.48
C VAL A 13 -6.72 -1.91 17.14
N SER A 14 -6.35 -0.89 16.34
CA SER A 14 -5.89 0.39 16.89
C SER A 14 -7.00 1.14 17.63
N VAL A 15 -8.24 1.11 17.10
CA VAL A 15 -9.40 1.73 17.76
C VAL A 15 -9.85 0.90 18.96
N ASP A 16 -9.75 -0.43 18.91
CA ASP A 16 -10.06 -1.26 20.08
C ASP A 16 -9.15 -0.93 21.28
N GLU A 17 -7.87 -0.66 21.02
CA GLU A 17 -6.89 -0.27 22.03
C GLU A 17 -7.03 1.18 22.48
N LEU A 18 -7.09 2.13 21.54
CA LEU A 18 -6.96 3.58 21.81
C LEU A 18 -8.29 4.34 21.77
N LYS A 19 -9.36 3.72 21.28
CA LYS A 19 -10.71 4.31 21.15
C LYS A 19 -10.68 5.66 20.44
N ASP A 20 -11.39 6.65 20.96
CA ASP A 20 -11.50 7.99 20.41
C ASP A 20 -10.18 8.79 20.43
N HIS A 21 -9.14 8.30 21.12
CA HIS A 21 -7.80 8.92 21.10
C HIS A 21 -6.99 8.59 19.84
N TYR A 22 -7.44 7.63 19.02
CA TYR A 22 -6.82 7.33 17.73
C TYR A 22 -7.41 8.19 16.62
N VAL A 23 -6.56 9.01 16.00
CA VAL A 23 -6.95 9.92 14.91
C VAL A 23 -6.00 9.76 13.75
N LEU A 24 -6.54 9.52 12.56
CA LEU A 24 -5.76 9.46 11.33
C LEU A 24 -5.70 10.84 10.66
N LEU A 25 -4.50 11.25 10.28
CA LEU A 25 -4.28 12.50 9.53
C LEU A 25 -3.95 12.16 8.07
N GLY A 26 -4.56 12.85 7.12
CA GLY A 26 -4.32 12.60 5.69
C GLY A 26 -4.61 13.78 4.78
N PRO A 27 -4.16 13.77 3.53
CA PRO A 27 -4.58 14.75 2.54
C PRO A 27 -6.05 14.52 2.13
N TYR A 28 -6.80 15.61 1.98
CA TYR A 28 -8.18 15.56 1.52
C TYR A 28 -8.24 15.23 0.02
N ASN A 29 -9.09 14.26 -0.33
CA ASN A 29 -9.43 13.94 -1.71
C ASN A 29 -10.96 13.81 -1.82
N GLU A 30 -11.57 14.79 -2.47
CA GLU A 30 -13.03 14.91 -2.59
C GLU A 30 -13.70 13.65 -3.16
N HIS A 31 -13.10 13.04 -4.20
CA HIS A 31 -13.69 11.88 -4.84
C HIS A 31 -13.78 10.67 -3.91
N CYS A 32 -12.70 10.39 -3.16
CA CYS A 32 -12.66 9.29 -2.19
C CYS A 32 -13.52 9.57 -0.96
N CYS A 33 -13.54 10.81 -0.47
CA CYS A 33 -14.29 11.17 0.73
C CYS A 33 -15.80 10.98 0.54
N ARG A 34 -16.34 11.19 -0.66
CA ARG A 34 -17.77 10.98 -0.94
C ARG A 34 -18.25 9.55 -0.70
N THR A 35 -17.37 8.56 -0.79
CA THR A 35 -17.74 7.14 -0.64
C THR A 35 -17.19 6.51 0.62
N GLU A 36 -16.09 7.03 1.17
CA GLU A 36 -15.37 6.42 2.28
C GLU A 36 -15.52 7.19 3.60
N LEU A 37 -16.02 8.44 3.59
CA LEU A 37 -16.05 9.29 4.78
C LEU A 37 -17.49 9.56 5.22
N GLU A 38 -17.76 9.32 6.50
CA GLU A 38 -18.91 9.92 7.18
C GLU A 38 -18.49 11.25 7.80
N TYR A 39 -19.02 12.35 7.26
CA TYR A 39 -18.70 13.69 7.73
C TYR A 39 -19.24 13.90 9.14
N GLY A 40 -18.40 14.47 10.01
CA GLY A 40 -18.78 14.75 11.38
C GLY A 40 -17.71 15.57 12.09
N GLU A 41 -18.12 16.27 13.14
CA GLU A 41 -17.17 16.94 14.03
C GLU A 41 -16.61 15.92 15.05
N PRO A 42 -15.32 16.04 15.41
CA PRO A 42 -14.71 15.15 16.37
C PRO A 42 -15.39 15.28 17.73
N SER A 43 -15.50 14.20 18.53
CA SER A 43 -16.11 14.26 19.87
C SER A 43 -15.23 14.97 20.91
N ASN A 44 -13.91 14.97 20.69
CA ASN A 44 -12.93 15.57 21.60
C ASN A 44 -12.91 17.11 21.46
N GLU A 45 -13.11 17.83 22.58
CA GLU A 45 -13.18 19.29 22.60
C GLU A 45 -11.87 19.97 22.15
N ALA A 46 -10.70 19.48 22.60
CA ALA A 46 -9.41 20.01 22.18
C ALA A 46 -9.25 19.89 20.66
N LEU A 47 -9.65 18.75 20.11
CA LEU A 47 -9.60 18.47 18.67
C LEU A 47 -10.55 19.38 17.88
N GLN A 48 -11.77 19.61 18.37
CA GLN A 48 -12.71 20.57 17.77
C GLN A 48 -12.12 21.99 17.75
N ARG A 49 -11.59 22.46 18.89
CA ARG A 49 -10.96 23.79 18.99
C ARG A 49 -9.79 23.95 18.03
N THR A 50 -8.95 22.93 17.89
CA THR A 50 -7.83 22.92 16.94
C THR A 50 -8.30 23.00 15.49
N VAL A 51 -9.27 22.18 15.11
CA VAL A 51 -9.84 22.18 13.76
C VAL A 51 -10.46 23.54 13.45
N GLN A 52 -11.20 24.11 14.40
CA GLN A 52 -11.80 25.42 14.25
C GLN A 52 -10.75 26.53 14.11
N ALA A 53 -9.68 26.52 14.92
CA ALA A 53 -8.59 27.48 14.82
C ALA A 53 -7.92 27.44 13.43
N MET A 54 -7.66 26.24 12.90
CA MET A 54 -7.10 26.08 11.55
C MET A 54 -8.06 26.54 10.45
N ARG A 55 -9.36 26.25 10.58
CA ARG A 55 -10.40 26.73 9.64
C ARG A 55 -10.48 28.26 9.66
N SER A 56 -10.46 28.87 10.84
CA SER A 56 -10.43 30.34 11.01
C SER A 56 -9.17 30.98 10.42
N ALA A 57 -8.05 30.26 10.41
CA ALA A 57 -6.81 30.70 9.76
C ALA A 57 -6.78 30.43 8.23
N GLY A 58 -7.91 30.06 7.63
CA GLY A 58 -8.08 29.89 6.18
C GLY A 58 -7.66 28.52 5.63
N CYS A 59 -7.37 27.53 6.49
CA CYS A 59 -7.07 26.17 6.04
C CYS A 59 -8.36 25.36 5.92
N LYS A 60 -8.60 24.73 4.77
CA LYS A 60 -9.74 23.81 4.64
C LYS A 60 -9.39 22.45 5.25
N VAL A 61 -10.02 22.19 6.39
CA VAL A 61 -9.87 20.96 7.18
C VAL A 61 -11.21 20.25 7.27
N VAL A 62 -11.25 19.01 6.79
CA VAL A 62 -12.44 18.14 6.79
C VAL A 62 -12.27 17.08 7.87
N THR A 63 -13.28 16.91 8.70
CA THR A 63 -13.29 15.92 9.79
C THR A 63 -14.40 14.91 9.56
N GLY A 64 -14.24 13.73 10.15
CA GLY A 64 -15.27 12.70 10.11
C GLY A 64 -14.75 11.37 10.62
N ARG A 65 -15.46 10.31 10.24
CA ARG A 65 -15.08 8.93 10.55
C ARG A 65 -14.95 8.11 9.27
N TRP A 66 -13.89 7.31 9.19
CA TRP A 66 -13.63 6.49 8.00
C TRP A 66 -14.52 5.25 8.03
N LEU A 67 -15.29 5.02 6.95
CA LEU A 67 -16.24 3.92 6.79
C LEU A 67 -15.54 2.58 6.53
N ILE A 68 -14.77 2.13 7.51
CA ILE A 68 -14.06 0.85 7.54
C ILE A 68 -14.25 0.18 8.91
N GLU A 69 -13.80 -1.08 9.02
CA GLU A 69 -13.73 -1.79 10.30
C GLU A 69 -12.94 -0.98 11.33
N GLY A 70 -13.51 -0.81 12.53
CA GLY A 70 -12.97 0.04 13.60
C GLY A 70 -13.51 1.47 13.62
N TYR A 71 -14.08 1.98 12.52
CA TYR A 71 -14.71 3.31 12.44
C TYR A 71 -13.87 4.46 13.06
N PRO A 72 -12.59 4.62 12.65
CA PRO A 72 -11.65 5.55 13.28
C PRO A 72 -11.96 7.02 12.94
N ASN A 73 -11.60 7.92 13.85
CA ASN A 73 -11.63 9.37 13.62
C ASN A 73 -10.57 9.77 12.59
N VAL A 74 -10.93 10.69 11.68
CA VAL A 74 -10.00 11.23 10.68
C VAL A 74 -10.06 12.75 10.57
N VAL A 75 -8.90 13.34 10.30
CA VAL A 75 -8.75 14.77 9.99
C VAL A 75 -7.99 14.88 8.67
N LEU A 76 -8.66 15.47 7.68
CA LEU A 76 -8.19 15.56 6.30
C LEU A 76 -7.91 17.00 5.90
N PHE A 77 -6.72 17.25 5.38
CA PHE A 77 -6.23 18.59 5.03
C PHE A 77 -6.28 18.80 3.52
N ASP A 78 -6.96 19.84 3.06
CA ASP A 78 -6.96 20.22 1.64
C ASP A 78 -5.69 20.99 1.29
N VAL A 79 -4.69 20.24 0.82
CA VAL A 79 -3.40 20.74 0.36
C VAL A 79 -3.54 21.83 -0.71
N GLY A 80 -4.58 21.77 -1.55
CA GLY A 80 -4.81 22.76 -2.61
C GLY A 80 -5.09 24.16 -2.05
N THR A 81 -5.87 24.25 -0.97
CA THR A 81 -6.23 25.55 -0.37
C THR A 81 -5.04 26.27 0.26
N SER A 82 -4.08 25.51 0.80
CA SER A 82 -2.88 26.05 1.43
C SER A 82 -1.69 26.22 0.46
N ALA A 83 -1.88 26.00 -0.84
CA ALA A 83 -0.82 26.11 -1.83
C ALA A 83 -0.20 27.51 -1.93
N HIS A 84 -0.95 28.56 -1.56
CA HIS A 84 -0.47 29.94 -1.53
C HIS A 84 0.68 30.17 -0.52
N ARG A 85 0.83 29.30 0.50
CA ARG A 85 1.90 29.36 1.50
C ARG A 85 3.09 28.45 1.18
N LEU A 86 3.11 27.83 0.00
CA LEU A 86 4.15 26.86 -0.37
C LEU A 86 5.57 27.44 -0.28
N ASP A 87 5.77 28.68 -0.73
CA ASP A 87 7.09 29.31 -0.74
C ASP A 87 7.58 29.63 0.67
N GLU A 88 6.68 30.04 1.56
CA GLU A 88 6.95 30.20 3.00
C GLU A 88 7.40 28.86 3.63
N PHE A 89 6.64 27.79 3.42
CA PHE A 89 6.96 26.48 3.97
C PHE A 89 8.26 25.89 3.41
N LYS A 90 8.55 26.14 2.12
CA LYS A 90 9.83 25.76 1.53
C LYS A 90 11.00 26.52 2.14
N HIS A 91 10.82 27.83 2.36
CA HIS A 91 11.84 28.66 2.97
C HIS A 91 12.14 28.20 4.40
N GLU A 92 11.11 27.96 5.20
CA GLU A 92 11.25 27.43 6.57
C GLU A 92 11.96 26.06 6.57
N LEU A 93 11.50 25.13 5.72
CA LEU A 93 12.11 23.80 5.63
C LEU A 93 13.58 23.88 5.23
N TRP A 94 13.90 24.75 4.25
CA TRP A 94 15.27 24.99 3.82
C TRP A 94 16.14 25.57 4.93
N GLU A 95 15.67 26.60 5.64
CA GLU A 95 16.43 27.24 6.71
C GLU A 95 16.71 26.26 7.85
N LYS A 96 15.70 25.48 8.26
CA LYS A 96 15.81 24.55 9.40
C LYS A 96 16.57 23.27 9.08
N VAL A 97 16.50 22.78 7.84
CA VAL A 97 17.10 21.48 7.45
C VAL A 97 18.42 21.65 6.71
N CYS A 98 18.57 22.71 5.91
CA CYS A 98 19.69 22.87 4.97
C CYS A 98 20.75 23.87 5.40
N ALA A 99 20.79 24.27 6.67
CA ALA A 99 21.88 25.07 7.24
C ALA A 99 23.29 24.45 7.04
N HIS A 100 23.42 23.24 6.47
CA HIS A 100 24.68 22.60 6.13
C HIS A 100 24.86 22.08 4.69
N ARG A 101 23.97 22.30 3.70
CA ARG A 101 24.26 22.00 2.28
C ARG A 101 23.19 22.50 1.30
N HIS A 102 23.64 23.03 0.16
CA HIS A 102 22.82 23.41 -0.99
C HIS A 102 22.10 22.19 -1.61
N THR A 103 20.82 21.87 -1.33
CA THR A 103 20.09 20.83 -2.11
C THR A 103 18.56 20.73 -1.92
N LEU A 104 17.74 21.74 -2.28
CA LEU A 104 16.26 21.57 -2.33
C LEU A 104 15.62 22.34 -3.50
N SER A 105 16.33 22.55 -4.62
CA SER A 105 15.68 23.00 -5.86
C SER A 105 15.42 21.82 -6.81
N PRO A 106 14.17 21.37 -6.99
CA PRO A 106 13.85 20.33 -7.97
C PRO A 106 14.11 20.87 -9.39
N ARG A 107 14.66 20.05 -10.29
CA ARG A 107 14.89 20.44 -11.70
C ARG A 107 13.76 20.05 -12.66
N THR A 108 12.72 19.31 -12.23
CA THR A 108 11.66 18.79 -13.13
C THR A 108 10.22 19.09 -12.65
N HIS A 109 9.31 19.41 -13.57
CA HIS A 109 7.92 19.84 -13.26
C HIS A 109 7.03 18.77 -12.61
N ALA A 110 7.12 17.50 -13.01
CA ALA A 110 6.30 16.43 -12.42
C ALA A 110 6.80 16.00 -11.02
N SER A 111 8.12 16.07 -10.77
CA SER A 111 8.65 15.75 -9.44
C SER A 111 8.30 16.83 -8.40
N ARG A 112 8.12 18.07 -8.85
CA ARG A 112 7.69 19.22 -8.04
C ARG A 112 6.36 19.00 -7.36
N ARG A 113 5.32 18.50 -8.06
CA ARG A 113 3.96 18.48 -7.50
C ARG A 113 3.85 17.61 -6.25
N THR A 114 4.26 16.34 -6.34
CA THR A 114 4.22 15.42 -5.20
C THR A 114 5.06 15.90 -4.02
N SER A 115 6.25 16.44 -4.29
CA SER A 115 7.12 16.97 -3.23
C SER A 115 6.54 18.25 -2.62
N ASN A 116 5.92 19.13 -3.42
CA ASN A 116 5.23 20.32 -2.93
C ASN A 116 4.03 19.92 -2.06
N ASP A 117 3.23 18.96 -2.49
CA ASP A 117 2.06 18.47 -1.74
C ASP A 117 2.51 17.88 -0.40
N ALA A 118 3.60 17.10 -0.38
CA ALA A 118 4.20 16.57 0.85
C ALA A 118 4.70 17.69 1.80
N ILE A 119 5.27 18.77 1.25
CA ILE A 119 5.72 19.93 2.05
C ILE A 119 4.54 20.65 2.69
N ILE A 120 3.51 20.98 1.90
CA ILE A 120 2.31 21.66 2.39
C ILE A 120 1.61 20.77 3.44
N PHE A 121 1.38 19.50 3.11
CA PHE A 121 0.76 18.55 4.03
C PHE A 121 1.55 18.43 5.33
N GLY A 122 2.88 18.28 5.24
CA GLY A 122 3.75 18.23 6.42
C GLY A 122 3.67 19.50 7.27
N ALA A 123 3.69 20.69 6.65
CA ALA A 123 3.56 21.95 7.37
C ALA A 123 2.21 22.09 8.09
N LEU A 124 1.12 21.69 7.43
CA LEU A 124 -0.22 21.66 8.02
C LEU A 124 -0.31 20.68 9.19
N VAL A 125 0.26 19.48 9.05
CA VAL A 125 0.30 18.49 10.14
C VAL A 125 1.13 18.99 11.33
N ALA A 126 2.29 19.60 11.08
CA ALA A 126 3.11 20.16 12.14
C ALA A 126 2.42 21.34 12.85
N TRP A 127 1.70 22.18 12.10
CA TRP A 127 0.87 23.23 12.69
C TRP A 127 -0.26 22.62 13.53
N PHE A 128 -1.01 21.68 12.98
CA PHE A 128 -2.08 20.98 13.69
C PHE A 128 -1.61 20.36 15.01
N LEU A 129 -0.45 19.67 15.02
CA LEU A 129 0.10 19.07 16.24
C LEU A 129 0.47 20.13 17.30
N GLY A 130 1.04 21.26 16.87
CA GLY A 130 1.36 22.37 17.77
C GLY A 130 0.12 23.05 18.33
N GLU A 131 -0.89 23.27 17.49
CA GLU A 131 -2.16 23.87 17.88
C GLU A 131 -2.94 22.93 18.82
N PHE A 132 -2.98 21.63 18.53
CA PHE A 132 -3.60 20.63 19.40
C PHE A 132 -2.97 20.61 20.79
N ARG A 133 -1.64 20.70 20.87
CA ARG A 133 -0.95 20.82 22.15
C ARG A 133 -1.34 22.09 22.90
N SER A 134 -1.43 23.22 22.21
CA SER A 134 -1.84 24.50 22.79
C SER A 134 -3.26 24.43 23.35
N GLN A 135 -4.20 23.85 22.58
CA GLN A 135 -5.60 23.71 23.00
C GLN A 135 -5.77 22.76 24.20
N LEU A 136 -4.97 21.69 24.29
CA LEU A 136 -4.94 20.83 25.47
C LEU A 136 -4.49 21.60 26.73
N ALA A 137 -3.41 22.39 26.63
CA ALA A 137 -2.94 23.20 27.75
C ALA A 137 -3.99 24.24 28.20
N ASN A 138 -4.77 24.78 27.26
CA ASN A 138 -5.85 25.74 27.56
C ASN A 138 -7.06 25.10 28.27
N LEU A 139 -7.24 23.78 28.16
CA LEU A 139 -8.35 23.06 28.78
C LEU A 139 -8.05 22.64 30.24
N GLY A 140 -6.90 23.02 30.79
CA GLY A 140 -6.54 22.80 32.19
C GLY A 140 -5.83 21.47 32.44
N ASP A 141 -5.57 20.67 31.41
CA ASP A 141 -4.62 19.57 31.49
C ASP A 141 -3.20 20.16 31.52
N ASP A 142 -2.38 19.77 32.51
CA ASP A 142 -0.96 20.13 32.51
C ASP A 142 -0.37 19.72 31.15
N PRO A 143 0.28 20.63 30.40
CA PRO A 143 0.89 20.28 29.12
C PRO A 143 1.80 19.06 29.23
N ALA A 144 2.38 18.72 30.38
CA ALA A 144 3.17 17.50 30.56
C ALA A 144 2.36 16.20 30.76
N SER A 145 1.06 16.28 31.02
CA SER A 145 0.25 15.15 31.51
C SER A 145 -0.27 14.21 30.41
N VAL A 146 -0.61 14.72 29.22
CA VAL A 146 -1.12 13.88 28.12
C VAL A 146 -0.01 13.63 27.09
N PRO A 147 0.53 12.39 27.00
CA PRO A 147 1.53 12.06 25.99
C PRO A 147 0.87 12.02 24.61
N ILE A 148 1.44 12.76 23.66
CA ILE A 148 0.98 12.78 22.26
C ILE A 148 2.02 12.06 21.40
N THR A 149 1.59 11.00 20.72
CA THR A 149 2.43 10.26 19.77
C THR A 149 1.95 10.51 18.35
N ALA A 150 2.81 11.09 17.51
CA ALA A 150 2.57 11.29 16.09
C ALA A 150 3.35 10.24 15.27
N HIS A 151 2.61 9.37 14.60
CA HIS A 151 3.18 8.29 13.78
C HIS A 151 3.07 8.62 12.29
N PHE A 152 4.21 8.77 11.63
CA PHE A 152 4.35 9.13 10.23
C PHE A 152 4.72 7.91 9.39
N HIS A 153 3.97 7.67 8.31
CA HIS A 153 4.22 6.57 7.37
C HIS A 153 4.74 7.13 6.05
N GLU A 154 5.90 6.64 5.63
CA GLU A 154 6.61 7.04 4.41
C GLU A 154 7.08 8.50 4.32
N TRP A 155 8.07 8.73 3.44
CA TRP A 155 8.69 10.05 3.24
C TRP A 155 7.70 11.16 2.85
N LEU A 156 6.57 10.80 2.22
CA LEU A 156 5.50 11.74 1.85
C LEU A 156 4.88 12.45 3.07
N THR A 157 4.89 11.81 4.24
CA THR A 157 4.43 12.41 5.49
C THR A 157 5.59 12.93 6.36
N GLY A 158 6.83 12.61 5.98
CA GLY A 158 8.04 12.88 6.76
C GLY A 158 8.32 14.38 7.01
N VAL A 159 7.84 15.28 6.14
CA VAL A 159 8.02 16.73 6.34
C VAL A 159 7.35 17.20 7.64
N GLY A 160 6.17 16.66 7.99
CA GLY A 160 5.50 17.03 9.23
C GLY A 160 6.29 16.61 10.47
N LEU A 161 6.95 15.45 10.41
CA LEU A 161 7.84 14.98 11.46
C LEU A 161 9.05 15.89 11.62
N ILE A 162 9.71 16.23 10.50
CA ILE A 162 10.89 17.10 10.50
C ILE A 162 10.54 18.45 11.13
N LEU A 163 9.46 19.09 10.66
CA LEU A 163 9.02 20.38 11.20
C LEU A 163 8.60 20.29 12.67
N ALA A 164 7.93 19.23 13.09
CA ALA A 164 7.59 19.02 14.50
C ALA A 164 8.84 18.99 15.40
N ARG A 165 9.93 18.37 14.93
CA ARG A 165 11.21 18.34 15.66
C ARG A 165 11.96 19.66 15.61
N CYS A 166 12.03 20.31 14.44
CA CYS A 166 12.68 21.61 14.29
C CYS A 166 12.00 22.70 15.13
N ARG A 167 10.66 22.65 15.25
CA ARG A 167 9.86 23.55 16.08
C ARG A 167 9.85 23.15 17.57
N ARG A 168 10.52 22.05 17.94
CA ARG A 168 10.57 21.51 19.31
C ARG A 168 9.18 21.31 19.92
N LEU A 169 8.24 20.82 19.11
CA LEU A 169 6.91 20.50 19.60
C LEU A 169 7.02 19.38 20.64
N PRO A 170 6.30 19.46 21.77
CA PRO A 170 6.33 18.43 22.81
C PRO A 170 5.43 17.24 22.40
N VAL A 171 5.82 16.56 21.33
CA VAL A 171 5.17 15.36 20.78
C VAL A 171 6.23 14.29 20.50
N SER A 172 5.93 13.04 20.87
CA SER A 172 6.74 11.89 20.51
C SER A 172 6.49 11.55 19.04
N THR A 173 7.55 11.22 18.30
CA THR A 173 7.45 10.99 16.84
C THR A 173 7.97 9.63 16.46
N VAL A 174 7.15 8.88 15.71
CA VAL A 174 7.49 7.58 15.15
C VAL A 174 7.51 7.71 13.62
N PHE A 175 8.53 7.16 12.97
CA PHE A 175 8.60 7.09 11.51
C PHE A 175 8.68 5.64 11.06
N THR A 176 7.77 5.23 10.17
CA THR A 176 7.84 3.93 9.49
C THR A 176 8.08 4.14 8.01
N THR A 177 9.20 3.63 7.50
CA THR A 177 9.38 3.46 6.05
C THR A 177 8.90 2.07 5.63
N HIS A 178 8.10 2.01 4.57
CA HIS A 178 7.59 0.74 4.02
C HIS A 178 8.52 0.20 2.92
N ALA A 179 9.28 1.08 2.29
CA ALA A 179 10.39 0.74 1.40
C ALA A 179 11.34 1.93 1.30
N THR A 180 12.63 1.67 1.12
CA THR A 180 13.58 2.76 0.86
C THR A 180 13.38 3.31 -0.55
N LEU A 181 13.38 4.63 -0.71
CA LEU A 181 13.19 5.26 -2.02
C LEU A 181 14.26 4.79 -2.99
N LEU A 182 15.54 4.84 -2.58
CA LEU A 182 16.66 4.39 -3.41
C LEU A 182 16.67 2.89 -3.67
N GLY A 183 16.31 2.05 -2.70
CA GLY A 183 16.26 0.60 -2.89
C GLY A 183 15.36 0.21 -4.05
N ARG A 184 14.18 0.85 -4.17
CA ARG A 184 13.26 0.65 -5.30
C ARG A 184 13.86 1.02 -6.66
N TYR A 185 14.64 2.10 -6.73
CA TYR A 185 15.26 2.53 -7.98
C TYR A 185 16.51 1.72 -8.33
N LEU A 186 17.29 1.27 -7.34
CA LEU A 186 18.47 0.44 -7.55
C LEU A 186 18.07 -0.97 -7.99
N CYS A 187 17.07 -1.59 -7.35
CA CYS A 187 16.57 -2.90 -7.77
C CYS A 187 16.05 -2.91 -9.22
N ALA A 188 15.44 -1.81 -9.67
CA ALA A 188 14.98 -1.66 -11.05
C ALA A 188 16.14 -1.45 -12.06
N GLY A 189 17.35 -1.12 -11.60
CA GLY A 189 18.51 -0.80 -12.42
C GLY A 189 19.40 -1.99 -12.80
N HIS A 190 18.97 -3.23 -12.56
CA HIS A 190 19.74 -4.45 -12.82
C HIS A 190 21.14 -4.48 -12.17
N VAL A 191 21.31 -3.83 -11.02
CA VAL A 191 22.53 -3.91 -10.23
C VAL A 191 22.45 -5.04 -9.22
N ASP A 192 23.59 -5.64 -8.89
CA ASP A 192 23.68 -6.55 -7.75
C ASP A 192 23.54 -5.73 -6.45
N PHE A 193 22.29 -5.62 -5.99
CA PHE A 193 21.89 -4.68 -4.97
C PHE A 193 22.35 -5.11 -3.57
N TYR A 194 21.94 -6.30 -3.11
CA TYR A 194 22.16 -6.73 -1.73
C TYR A 194 23.64 -6.99 -1.41
N ASN A 195 24.44 -7.46 -2.38
CA ASN A 195 25.87 -7.72 -2.17
C ASN A 195 26.76 -6.47 -2.21
N ASN A 196 26.21 -5.31 -2.60
CA ASN A 196 26.97 -4.06 -2.76
C ASN A 196 26.36 -2.88 -2.01
N LEU A 197 25.47 -3.13 -1.03
CA LEU A 197 24.79 -2.09 -0.25
C LEU A 197 25.76 -1.08 0.39
N ASP A 198 26.93 -1.54 0.82
CA ASP A 198 27.99 -0.75 1.45
C ASP A 198 28.79 0.11 0.45
N LYS A 199 28.78 -0.24 -0.84
CA LYS A 199 29.60 0.39 -1.89
C LYS A 199 28.89 1.52 -2.64
N PHE A 200 27.58 1.66 -2.49
CA PHE A 200 26.83 2.70 -3.22
C PHE A 200 27.15 4.10 -2.71
N ASN A 201 27.48 5.01 -3.63
CA ASN A 201 27.51 6.44 -3.34
C ASN A 201 26.08 7.00 -3.42
N ILE A 202 25.43 7.06 -2.27
CA ILE A 202 24.01 7.36 -2.15
C ILE A 202 23.63 8.73 -2.71
N ASP A 203 24.45 9.75 -2.47
CA ASP A 203 24.20 11.10 -2.96
C ASP A 203 24.25 11.15 -4.49
N LYS A 204 25.24 10.46 -5.09
CA LYS A 204 25.35 10.31 -6.54
C LYS A 204 24.16 9.54 -7.12
N GLU A 205 23.84 8.37 -6.57
CA GLU A 205 22.73 7.54 -7.07
C GLU A 205 21.38 8.28 -7.03
N ALA A 206 21.14 9.09 -5.99
CA ALA A 206 19.95 9.92 -5.87
C ALA A 206 19.96 11.14 -6.82
N GLY A 207 21.14 11.72 -7.04
CA GLY A 207 21.36 12.82 -7.98
C GLY A 207 21.11 12.39 -9.43
N ASP A 208 21.75 11.31 -9.86
CA ASP A 208 21.68 10.76 -11.22
C ASP A 208 20.23 10.41 -11.62
N ARG A 209 19.41 10.01 -10.63
CA ARG A 209 17.98 9.68 -10.83
C ARG A 209 17.02 10.84 -10.59
N ASN A 210 17.51 12.05 -10.32
CA ASN A 210 16.72 13.25 -10.03
C ASN A 210 15.75 13.10 -8.83
N ILE A 211 16.11 12.26 -7.86
CA ILE A 211 15.33 11.98 -6.65
C ILE A 211 15.99 12.49 -5.37
N TYR A 212 17.15 13.15 -5.48
CA TYR A 212 17.94 13.68 -4.36
C TYR A 212 17.09 14.39 -3.31
N HIS A 213 16.26 15.35 -3.73
CA HIS A 213 15.39 16.09 -2.83
C HIS A 213 14.39 15.22 -2.03
N ARG A 214 13.88 14.13 -2.63
CA ARG A 214 12.96 13.19 -1.97
C ARG A 214 13.71 12.30 -0.99
N TYR A 215 14.87 11.83 -1.42
CA TYR A 215 15.78 11.07 -0.57
C TYR A 215 16.22 11.89 0.66
N CYS A 216 16.50 13.19 0.51
CA CYS A 216 16.79 14.06 1.64
C CYS A 216 15.64 14.14 2.64
N ILE A 217 14.39 14.24 2.17
CA ILE A 217 13.21 14.24 3.05
C ILE A 217 13.09 12.90 3.77
N GLU A 218 13.24 11.79 3.06
CA GLU A 218 13.19 10.44 3.65
C GLU A 218 14.26 10.28 4.74
N ARG A 219 15.52 10.60 4.44
CA ARG A 219 16.63 10.51 5.39
C ARG A 219 16.45 11.48 6.55
N ALA A 220 16.04 12.72 6.31
CA ALA A 220 15.79 13.68 7.38
C ALA A 220 14.67 13.19 8.31
N ALA A 221 13.57 12.64 7.78
CA ALA A 221 12.50 12.09 8.59
C ALA A 221 12.96 10.93 9.48
N VAL A 222 13.79 10.03 8.92
CA VAL A 222 14.43 8.95 9.67
C VAL A 222 15.28 9.50 10.82
N HIS A 223 16.19 10.44 10.58
CA HIS A 223 17.09 10.97 11.61
C HIS A 223 16.40 11.89 12.62
N CYS A 224 15.32 12.58 12.23
CA CYS A 224 14.53 13.41 13.14
C CYS A 224 13.57 12.58 14.01
N SER A 225 13.22 11.35 13.63
CA SER A 225 12.25 10.56 14.41
C SER A 225 12.80 10.17 15.79
N HIS A 226 11.94 10.13 16.82
CA HIS A 226 12.34 9.56 18.10
C HIS A 226 12.51 8.04 17.94
N VAL A 227 11.52 7.39 17.34
CA VAL A 227 11.56 5.96 17.01
C VAL A 227 11.47 5.78 15.50
N PHE A 228 12.46 5.10 14.94
CA PHE A 228 12.49 4.71 13.53
C PHE A 228 12.14 3.23 13.39
N THR A 229 11.29 2.91 12.43
CA THR A 229 10.81 1.54 12.20
C THR A 229 10.77 1.21 10.71
N THR A 230 10.90 -0.08 10.38
CA THR A 230 10.70 -0.62 9.04
C THR A 230 9.75 -1.80 9.09
N VAL A 231 9.19 -2.21 7.95
CA VAL A 231 8.20 -3.31 7.89
C VAL A 231 8.80 -4.71 7.77
N SER A 232 10.11 -4.82 7.60
CA SER A 232 10.80 -6.10 7.51
C SER A 232 12.29 -5.95 7.85
N GLU A 233 12.92 -7.05 8.24
CA GLU A 233 14.36 -7.10 8.51
C GLU A 233 15.19 -6.71 7.29
N ILE A 234 14.78 -7.16 6.09
CA ILE A 234 15.51 -6.83 4.85
C ILE A 234 15.43 -5.33 4.52
N THR A 235 14.26 -4.71 4.73
CA THR A 235 14.14 -3.24 4.63
C THR A 235 14.91 -2.54 5.74
N GLY A 236 15.02 -3.15 6.91
CA GLY A 236 15.89 -2.68 7.99
C GLY A 236 17.36 -2.63 7.58
N LEU A 237 17.85 -3.71 6.97
CA LEU A 237 19.19 -3.80 6.39
C LEU A 237 19.41 -2.71 5.33
N GLU A 238 18.48 -2.56 4.38
CA GLU A 238 18.55 -1.48 3.40
C GLU A 238 18.65 -0.10 4.06
N SER A 239 17.83 0.17 5.08
CA SER A 239 17.80 1.47 5.74
C SER A 239 19.09 1.81 6.49
N GLN A 240 19.77 0.81 7.06
CA GLN A 240 21.09 0.98 7.68
C GLN A 240 22.10 1.54 6.68
N PHE A 241 22.13 0.98 5.46
CA PHE A 241 23.10 1.40 4.45
C PHE A 241 22.62 2.64 3.68
N LEU A 242 21.36 2.72 3.27
CA LEU A 242 20.84 3.79 2.41
C LEU A 242 20.41 5.03 3.20
N LEU A 243 19.81 4.87 4.38
CA LEU A 243 19.30 5.97 5.22
C LEU A 243 20.23 6.30 6.39
N LYS A 244 21.29 5.50 6.59
CA LYS A 244 22.33 5.68 7.62
C LYS A 244 21.77 5.68 9.06
N ARG A 245 20.71 4.92 9.30
CA ARG A 245 20.15 4.64 10.65
C ARG A 245 19.59 3.23 10.66
N VAL A 246 19.92 2.46 11.69
CA VAL A 246 19.32 1.15 11.95
C VAL A 246 17.92 1.37 12.56
N PRO A 247 16.87 0.65 12.12
CA PRO A 247 15.55 0.78 12.73
C PRO A 247 15.59 0.28 14.18
N ASP A 248 14.85 0.98 15.04
CA ASP A 248 14.72 0.64 16.45
C ASP A 248 13.79 -0.59 16.63
N VAL A 249 12.75 -0.70 15.79
CA VAL A 249 11.77 -1.80 15.82
C VAL A 249 11.36 -2.19 14.39
N ILE A 250 11.14 -3.49 14.17
CA ILE A 250 10.53 -4.01 12.94
C ILE A 250 9.03 -4.18 13.18
N THR A 251 8.20 -3.54 12.35
CA THR A 251 6.73 -3.55 12.44
C THR A 251 6.14 -4.26 11.21
N PRO A 252 6.08 -5.60 11.19
CA PRO A 252 5.60 -6.35 10.03
C PRO A 252 4.14 -6.04 9.74
N ASN A 253 3.78 -5.99 8.45
CA ASN A 253 2.41 -5.71 8.03
C ASN A 253 1.49 -6.89 8.37
N GLY A 254 0.57 -6.67 9.30
CA GLY A 254 -0.48 -7.63 9.65
C GLY A 254 -1.67 -7.60 8.70
N LEU A 255 -2.45 -8.67 8.73
CA LEU A 255 -3.75 -8.78 8.07
C LEU A 255 -4.79 -9.24 9.10
N ASN A 256 -6.03 -8.77 8.94
CA ASN A 256 -7.15 -9.28 9.73
C ASN A 256 -7.45 -10.70 9.23
N VAL A 257 -6.90 -11.70 9.90
CA VAL A 257 -7.20 -13.10 9.63
C VAL A 257 -8.61 -13.34 10.15
N VAL A 258 -9.59 -13.26 9.25
CA VAL A 258 -10.91 -13.83 9.53
C VAL A 258 -10.68 -15.32 9.75
N LYS A 259 -10.60 -15.72 11.02
CA LYS A 259 -10.52 -17.15 11.37
C LYS A 259 -11.83 -17.75 10.88
N PHE A 260 -11.78 -18.46 9.76
CA PHE A 260 -12.92 -19.25 9.29
C PHE A 260 -13.35 -20.13 10.46
N ALA A 261 -14.64 -20.04 10.83
CA ALA A 261 -15.18 -20.75 11.98
C ALA A 261 -15.02 -22.28 11.85
N ALA A 262 -14.76 -22.79 10.64
CA ALA A 262 -14.42 -24.19 10.40
C ALA A 262 -13.28 -24.37 9.38
N LEU A 263 -12.25 -25.14 9.77
CA LEU A 263 -11.11 -25.51 8.92
C LEU A 263 -11.51 -26.25 7.63
N HIS A 264 -12.65 -26.92 7.55
CA HIS A 264 -13.05 -27.61 6.32
C HIS A 264 -13.65 -26.65 5.26
N GLU A 265 -14.08 -25.45 5.67
CA GLU A 265 -14.72 -24.50 4.75
C GLU A 265 -13.73 -23.99 3.69
N PHE A 266 -12.46 -23.77 4.05
CA PHE A 266 -11.45 -23.35 3.07
C PHE A 266 -11.18 -24.42 2.00
N GLN A 267 -11.27 -25.71 2.36
CA GLN A 267 -11.08 -26.82 1.42
C GLN A 267 -12.26 -26.90 0.44
N ASN A 268 -13.49 -26.73 0.93
CA ASN A 268 -14.67 -26.65 0.08
C ASN A 268 -14.59 -25.44 -0.87
N ARG A 269 -14.19 -24.27 -0.35
CA ARG A 269 -13.96 -23.08 -1.17
C ARG A 269 -12.86 -23.30 -2.21
N HIS A 270 -11.79 -24.02 -1.86
CA HIS A 270 -10.73 -24.40 -2.81
C HIS A 270 -11.32 -25.26 -3.94
N ALA A 271 -12.07 -26.32 -3.64
CA ALA A 271 -12.67 -27.18 -4.65
C ALA A 271 -13.63 -26.40 -5.57
N MET A 272 -14.50 -25.57 -5.00
CA MET A 272 -15.43 -24.72 -5.77
C MET A 272 -14.71 -23.69 -6.64
N ALA A 273 -13.62 -23.09 -6.16
CA ALA A 273 -12.83 -22.14 -6.93
C ALA A 273 -12.01 -22.85 -8.02
N LYS A 274 -11.40 -23.99 -7.71
CA LYS A 274 -10.68 -24.84 -8.66
C LYS A 274 -11.61 -25.25 -9.80
N GLU A 275 -12.85 -25.62 -9.53
CA GLU A 275 -13.82 -25.96 -10.56
C GLU A 275 -14.14 -24.78 -11.51
N LYS A 276 -14.17 -23.54 -11.01
CA LYS A 276 -14.30 -22.36 -11.89
C LYS A 276 -13.08 -22.19 -12.79
N ILE A 277 -11.88 -22.44 -12.27
CA ILE A 277 -10.63 -22.41 -13.06
C ILE A 277 -10.65 -23.55 -14.08
N ASN A 278 -11.07 -24.76 -13.71
CA ASN A 278 -11.19 -25.90 -14.61
C ASN A 278 -12.04 -25.55 -15.84
N ARG A 279 -13.20 -24.91 -15.61
CA ARG A 279 -14.09 -24.46 -16.69
C ARG A 279 -13.42 -23.45 -17.61
N PHE A 280 -12.66 -22.51 -17.04
CA PHE A 280 -11.88 -21.56 -17.84
C PHE A 280 -10.84 -22.29 -18.69
N ILE A 281 -10.09 -23.24 -18.13
CA ILE A 281 -9.05 -24.01 -18.83
C ILE A 281 -9.64 -24.84 -19.96
N GLN A 282 -10.78 -25.51 -19.75
CA GLN A 282 -11.48 -26.26 -20.80
C GLN A 282 -11.83 -25.39 -22.01
N GLY A 283 -12.31 -24.15 -21.77
CA GLY A 283 -12.58 -23.21 -22.85
C GLY A 283 -11.31 -22.63 -23.50
N HIS A 284 -10.27 -22.38 -22.71
CA HIS A 284 -9.01 -21.83 -23.22
C HIS A 284 -8.26 -22.84 -24.11
N PHE A 285 -8.21 -24.10 -23.69
CA PHE A 285 -7.59 -25.22 -24.40
C PHE A 285 -8.57 -25.99 -25.29
N HIS A 286 -9.67 -25.37 -25.74
CA HIS A 286 -10.61 -26.05 -26.62
C HIS A 286 -9.91 -26.57 -27.88
N GLY A 287 -10.19 -27.82 -28.25
CA GLY A 287 -9.51 -28.51 -29.36
C GLY A 287 -8.12 -29.08 -29.05
N HIS A 288 -7.53 -28.73 -27.90
CA HIS A 288 -6.21 -29.19 -27.43
C HIS A 288 -6.28 -29.65 -25.97
N TYR A 289 -7.43 -30.24 -25.59
CA TYR A 289 -7.67 -30.74 -24.26
C TYR A 289 -7.25 -32.22 -24.22
N ASP A 290 -5.94 -32.45 -24.05
CA ASP A 290 -5.28 -33.76 -24.10
C ASP A 290 -4.69 -34.19 -22.74
N PHE A 291 -5.08 -33.52 -21.65
CA PHE A 291 -4.57 -33.77 -20.30
C PHE A 291 -5.69 -34.03 -19.28
N ASP A 292 -5.33 -34.79 -18.24
CA ASP A 292 -6.22 -35.18 -17.14
C ASP A 292 -6.36 -34.05 -16.11
N MET A 293 -7.56 -33.48 -15.99
CA MET A 293 -7.85 -32.35 -15.08
C MET A 293 -7.67 -32.69 -13.61
N ASP A 294 -7.78 -33.96 -13.22
CA ASP A 294 -7.55 -34.36 -11.84
C ASP A 294 -6.06 -34.26 -11.47
N LYS A 295 -5.18 -34.30 -12.47
CA LYS A 295 -3.72 -34.16 -12.34
C LYS A 295 -3.20 -32.79 -12.73
N VAL A 296 -4.08 -31.81 -12.96
CA VAL A 296 -3.67 -30.43 -13.23
C VAL A 296 -3.40 -29.67 -11.93
N LEU A 297 -2.23 -29.03 -11.87
CA LEU A 297 -1.85 -28.07 -10.84
C LEU A 297 -1.87 -26.64 -11.39
N TYR A 298 -2.42 -25.73 -10.60
CA TYR A 298 -2.51 -24.31 -10.94
C TYR A 298 -1.47 -23.51 -10.17
N PHE A 299 -0.47 -23.00 -10.89
CA PHE A 299 0.49 -22.05 -10.35
C PHE A 299 0.08 -20.65 -10.78
N PHE A 300 0.36 -19.65 -9.95
CA PHE A 300 0.14 -18.27 -10.34
C PHE A 300 1.15 -17.33 -9.69
N ILE A 301 1.43 -16.25 -10.40
CA ILE A 301 2.14 -15.09 -9.88
C ILE A 301 1.29 -13.85 -10.19
N ALA A 302 1.15 -12.97 -9.20
CA ALA A 302 0.27 -11.81 -9.31
C ALA A 302 0.89 -10.57 -8.65
N GLY A 303 0.60 -9.40 -9.20
CA GLY A 303 0.99 -8.14 -8.58
C GLY A 303 1.00 -6.97 -9.54
N ARG A 304 1.60 -5.85 -9.11
CA ARG A 304 1.97 -4.77 -10.03
C ARG A 304 2.94 -5.31 -11.08
N TYR A 305 2.85 -4.77 -12.30
CA TYR A 305 3.73 -5.20 -13.37
C TYR A 305 5.14 -4.63 -13.20
N GLU A 306 5.94 -5.31 -12.38
CA GLU A 306 7.36 -5.03 -12.16
C GLU A 306 8.13 -6.33 -12.45
N TYR A 307 8.53 -6.52 -13.72
CA TYR A 307 9.03 -7.81 -14.23
C TYR A 307 10.14 -8.44 -13.36
N SER A 308 11.23 -7.72 -13.12
CA SER A 308 12.35 -8.21 -12.31
C SER A 308 12.05 -8.15 -10.80
N ASN A 309 11.48 -7.04 -10.29
CA ASN A 309 11.25 -6.88 -8.84
C ASN A 309 10.24 -7.90 -8.29
N LYS A 310 9.30 -8.36 -9.12
CA LYS A 310 8.35 -9.41 -8.74
C LYS A 310 8.84 -10.82 -9.08
N GLY A 311 10.01 -10.95 -9.72
CA GLY A 311 10.59 -12.24 -10.08
C GLY A 311 9.82 -12.95 -11.20
N ALA A 312 9.16 -12.22 -12.09
CA ALA A 312 8.45 -12.82 -13.21
C ALA A 312 9.42 -13.47 -14.22
N ASP A 313 10.62 -12.89 -14.36
CA ASP A 313 11.76 -13.46 -15.08
C ASP A 313 12.17 -14.83 -14.53
N VAL A 314 12.42 -14.91 -13.22
CA VAL A 314 12.80 -16.15 -12.55
C VAL A 314 11.66 -17.17 -12.61
N PHE A 315 10.41 -16.73 -12.44
CA PHE A 315 9.25 -17.61 -12.49
C PHE A 315 9.10 -18.29 -13.85
N ILE A 316 9.22 -17.55 -14.96
CA ILE A 316 9.12 -18.10 -16.32
C ILE A 316 10.30 -19.05 -16.63
N GLU A 317 11.52 -18.67 -16.27
CA GLU A 317 12.71 -19.52 -16.46
C GLU A 317 12.61 -20.83 -15.65
N ALA A 318 12.15 -20.75 -14.39
CA ALA A 318 11.93 -21.92 -13.56
C ALA A 318 10.84 -22.85 -14.12
N LEU A 319 9.75 -22.29 -14.68
CA LEU A 319 8.72 -23.08 -15.36
C LEU A 319 9.25 -23.78 -16.62
N SER A 320 10.14 -23.14 -17.38
CA SER A 320 10.79 -23.75 -18.54
C SER A 320 11.62 -24.98 -18.15
N ARG A 321 12.43 -24.87 -17.08
CA ARG A 321 13.20 -26.00 -16.54
C ARG A 321 12.30 -27.09 -15.96
N LEU A 322 11.24 -26.70 -15.25
CA LEU A 322 10.25 -27.65 -14.74
C LEU A 322 9.59 -28.44 -15.88
N ASN A 323 9.25 -27.78 -16.99
CA ASN A 323 8.71 -28.44 -18.18
C ASN A 323 9.67 -29.47 -18.76
N PHE A 324 10.98 -29.17 -18.80
CA PHE A 324 12.00 -30.14 -19.20
C PHE A 324 12.01 -31.37 -18.28
N TYR A 325 12.05 -31.17 -16.96
CA TYR A 325 12.07 -32.27 -15.99
C TYR A 325 10.81 -33.13 -16.03
N LEU A 326 9.62 -32.52 -16.17
CA LEU A 326 8.36 -33.26 -16.27
C LEU A 326 8.31 -34.15 -17.51
N LYS A 327 8.90 -33.70 -18.62
CA LYS A 327 9.02 -34.50 -19.85
C LYS A 327 10.02 -35.64 -19.68
N GLU A 328 11.18 -35.39 -19.07
CA GLU A 328 12.20 -36.44 -18.85
C GLU A 328 11.67 -37.60 -18.01
N ILE A 329 10.89 -37.31 -16.97
CA ILE A 329 10.30 -38.34 -16.11
C ILE A 329 8.97 -38.90 -16.63
N ASN A 330 8.51 -38.46 -17.81
CA ASN A 330 7.19 -38.77 -18.36
C ASN A 330 6.05 -38.59 -17.33
N SER A 331 6.06 -37.46 -16.62
CA SER A 331 5.05 -37.18 -15.58
C SER A 331 3.66 -37.07 -16.19
N ALA A 332 2.67 -37.69 -15.54
CA ALA A 332 1.26 -37.51 -15.87
C ALA A 332 0.68 -36.18 -15.33
N VAL A 333 1.47 -35.37 -14.61
CA VAL A 333 1.05 -34.09 -14.03
C VAL A 333 1.20 -32.97 -15.05
N THR A 334 0.15 -32.16 -15.18
CA THR A 334 0.15 -30.96 -16.01
C THR A 334 0.14 -29.72 -15.12
N VAL A 335 1.04 -28.77 -15.39
CA VAL A 335 1.07 -27.48 -14.68
C VAL A 335 0.55 -26.39 -15.61
N VAL A 336 -0.48 -25.67 -15.16
CA VAL A 336 -0.95 -24.46 -15.83
C VAL A 336 -0.59 -23.26 -14.96
N ALA A 337 0.27 -22.38 -15.51
CA ALA A 337 0.79 -21.21 -14.80
C ALA A 337 0.11 -19.92 -15.28
N PHE A 338 -0.47 -19.16 -14.35
CA PHE A 338 -1.11 -17.87 -14.61
C PHE A 338 -0.17 -16.70 -14.29
N LEU A 339 -0.06 -15.75 -15.22
CA LEU A 339 0.65 -14.48 -15.03
C LEU A 339 -0.37 -13.35 -14.89
N ILE A 340 -0.56 -12.83 -13.67
CA ILE A 340 -1.63 -11.86 -13.36
C ILE A 340 -0.99 -10.49 -13.09
N PHE A 341 -0.69 -9.77 -14.17
CA PHE A 341 -0.07 -8.44 -14.12
C PHE A 341 -0.88 -7.43 -14.94
N PRO A 342 -1.37 -6.34 -14.32
CA PRO A 342 -2.04 -5.27 -15.06
C PRO A 342 -1.08 -4.61 -16.08
N ALA A 343 -1.42 -4.71 -17.36
CA ALA A 343 -0.69 -4.11 -18.47
C ALA A 343 -1.63 -3.24 -19.31
N ARG A 344 -1.08 -2.44 -20.23
CA ARG A 344 -1.89 -1.75 -21.23
C ARG A 344 -2.42 -2.79 -22.22
N THR A 345 -3.74 -2.95 -22.29
CA THR A 345 -4.42 -3.95 -23.13
C THR A 345 -5.61 -3.35 -23.87
N ALA A 346 -5.92 -3.86 -25.06
CA ALA A 346 -7.11 -3.49 -25.84
C ALA A 346 -8.25 -4.51 -25.64
N SER A 347 -8.60 -4.79 -24.38
CA SER A 347 -9.57 -5.85 -23.99
C SER A 347 -9.10 -7.28 -24.32
N PHE A 348 -10.00 -8.25 -24.20
CA PHE A 348 -9.73 -9.67 -24.45
C PHE A 348 -9.67 -10.00 -25.96
N ASN A 349 -8.88 -10.99 -26.34
CA ASN A 349 -8.83 -11.50 -27.71
C ASN A 349 -10.09 -12.32 -28.07
N VAL A 350 -10.48 -12.26 -29.34
CA VAL A 350 -11.68 -12.95 -29.87
C VAL A 350 -11.61 -14.47 -29.68
N GLU A 351 -10.43 -15.06 -29.80
CA GLU A 351 -10.21 -16.50 -29.63
C GLU A 351 -10.55 -16.99 -28.22
N SER A 352 -10.16 -16.24 -27.19
CA SER A 352 -10.53 -16.60 -25.81
C SER A 352 -12.04 -16.56 -25.61
N PHE A 353 -12.74 -15.56 -26.17
CA PHE A 353 -14.19 -15.51 -26.11
C PHE A 353 -14.85 -16.66 -26.85
N ARG A 354 -14.37 -16.97 -28.06
CA ARG A 354 -14.88 -18.06 -28.89
C ARG A 354 -14.76 -19.41 -28.18
N GLY A 355 -13.60 -19.71 -27.60
CA GLY A 355 -13.38 -20.96 -26.86
C GLY A 355 -14.33 -21.12 -25.68
N GLN A 356 -14.52 -20.07 -24.89
CA GLN A 356 -15.48 -20.10 -23.77
C GLN A 356 -16.93 -20.26 -24.25
N ALA A 357 -17.33 -19.59 -25.34
CA ALA A 357 -18.68 -19.68 -25.88
C ALA A 357 -19.01 -21.09 -26.40
N ILE A 358 -18.07 -21.72 -27.13
CA ILE A 358 -18.24 -23.08 -27.66
C ILE A 358 -18.41 -24.08 -26.53
N VAL A 359 -17.51 -24.08 -25.54
CA VAL A 359 -17.56 -25.01 -24.41
C VAL A 359 -18.80 -24.78 -23.54
N LYS A 360 -19.23 -23.53 -23.37
CA LYS A 360 -20.50 -23.22 -22.70
C LYS A 360 -21.69 -23.82 -23.45
N GLY A 361 -21.77 -23.61 -24.76
CA GLY A 361 -22.85 -24.18 -25.59
C GLY A 361 -22.90 -25.71 -25.50
N MET A 362 -21.76 -26.37 -25.61
CA MET A 362 -21.67 -27.83 -25.46
C MET A 362 -22.17 -28.30 -24.09
N ARG A 363 -21.77 -27.62 -23.01
CA ARG A 363 -22.22 -27.94 -21.65
C ARG A 363 -23.72 -27.76 -21.47
N ASP A 364 -24.29 -26.70 -22.03
CA ASP A 364 -25.73 -26.43 -21.94
C ASP A 364 -26.53 -27.50 -22.71
N THR A 365 -26.06 -27.95 -23.88
CA THR A 365 -26.65 -29.09 -24.61
C THR A 365 -26.57 -30.39 -23.80
N CYS A 366 -25.42 -30.70 -23.19
CA CYS A 366 -25.29 -31.90 -22.36
C CYS A 366 -26.27 -31.91 -21.17
N LYS A 367 -26.50 -30.75 -20.54
CA LYS A 367 -27.48 -30.63 -19.44
C LYS A 367 -28.91 -30.87 -19.89
N GLN A 368 -29.28 -30.42 -21.09
CA GLN A 368 -30.61 -30.69 -21.64
C GLN A 368 -30.80 -32.20 -21.85
N ILE A 369 -29.80 -32.86 -22.43
CA ILE A 369 -29.83 -34.32 -22.63
C ILE A 369 -29.91 -35.06 -21.29
N GLU A 370 -29.15 -34.64 -20.28
CA GLU A 370 -29.19 -35.20 -18.92
C GLU A 370 -30.60 -35.10 -18.31
N GLN A 371 -31.26 -33.95 -18.45
CA GLN A 371 -32.62 -33.74 -17.98
C GLN A 371 -33.62 -34.63 -18.73
N ASP A 372 -33.51 -34.74 -20.05
CA ASP A 372 -34.38 -35.59 -20.85
C ASP A 372 -34.23 -37.08 -20.49
N ILE A 373 -33.00 -37.55 -20.29
CA ILE A 373 -32.72 -38.92 -19.82
C ILE A 373 -33.29 -39.12 -18.42
N GLY A 374 -33.08 -38.16 -17.51
CA GLY A 374 -33.61 -38.21 -16.14
C GLY A 374 -35.14 -38.34 -16.10
N ASN A 375 -35.84 -37.56 -16.93
CA ASN A 375 -37.29 -37.62 -17.06
C ASN A 375 -37.74 -39.00 -17.58
N ARG A 376 -37.12 -39.52 -18.65
CA ARG A 376 -37.46 -40.84 -19.21
C ARG A 376 -37.20 -41.98 -18.23
N MET A 377 -36.11 -41.93 -17.48
CA MET A 377 -35.83 -42.92 -16.43
C MET A 377 -36.86 -42.87 -15.32
N PHE A 378 -37.28 -41.66 -14.90
CA PHE A 378 -38.32 -41.50 -13.90
C PHE A 378 -39.67 -42.08 -14.37
N GLU A 379 -40.07 -41.81 -15.61
CA GLU A 379 -41.28 -42.37 -16.22
C GLU A 379 -41.26 -43.89 -16.33
N LEU A 380 -40.10 -44.50 -16.61
CA LEU A 380 -39.96 -45.96 -16.70
C LEU A 380 -39.96 -46.66 -15.32
N CYS A 381 -39.60 -45.95 -14.26
CA CYS A 381 -39.59 -46.48 -12.89
C CYS A 381 -40.95 -46.35 -12.19
N LEU A 382 -41.83 -45.49 -12.68
CA LEU A 382 -43.26 -45.44 -12.32
C LEU A 382 -44.01 -46.62 -12.95
#